data_AF-A0A0P0UY26-F1
#
_entry.id   AF-A0A0P0UY26-F1
#
_cell.length_a   1.000
_cell.length_b   1.000
_cell.length_c   1.000
_cell.angle_alpha   90.00
_cell.angle_beta   90.00
_cell.angle_gamma   90.00
#
_symmetry.space_group_name_H-M   'P 1'
#
loop_
_entity.id
_entity.type
_entity.pdbx_description
1 polymer ?
#
loop_
_entity_poly.entity_id
_entity_poly.type
_entity_poly.pdbx_seq_one_letter_code
_entity_poly.pdbx_strand_id
1 'polypeptide(L)'
;MAEPEQPEFARERHVLFLEAMASELPADYASQEVNHLTLAYFAVAGLSLLRELDSVNKDQIAKWILSFQVHPKTDNELDNGQFYGFCGSRTTQFPSTNMKDPCHNGSHLASTYSALAILKIVGYDLANIDNKVLLSSMRNLQQPDGRYAF
;
A
#
# COMPACT_ATOMS: atom_id res chain seq x y z
N MET A 1 5.41 29.06 -37.66
CA MET A 1 4.48 28.72 -36.57
C MET A 1 5.36 28.39 -35.38
N ALA A 2 5.37 29.23 -34.34
CA ALA A 2 6.17 28.96 -33.15
C ALA A 2 5.56 27.79 -32.39
N GLU A 3 6.36 26.79 -32.00
CA GLU A 3 5.90 25.74 -31.09
C GLU A 3 5.42 26.38 -29.78
N PRO A 4 4.31 25.92 -29.19
CA PRO A 4 3.90 26.40 -27.89
C PRO A 4 5.00 26.08 -26.87
N GLU A 5 5.55 27.10 -26.20
CA GLU A 5 6.48 26.92 -25.08
C GLU A 5 5.85 25.95 -24.09
N GLN A 6 6.47 24.79 -23.91
CA GLN A 6 6.03 23.83 -22.91
C GLN A 6 6.31 24.42 -21.53
N PRO A 7 5.31 24.44 -20.63
CA PRO A 7 5.53 24.96 -19.29
C PRO A 7 6.65 24.19 -18.60
N GLU A 8 7.60 24.94 -18.03
CA GLU A 8 8.76 24.38 -17.33
C GLU A 8 8.31 23.47 -16.18
N PHE A 9 8.99 22.34 -16.01
CA PHE A 9 8.70 21.39 -14.94
C PHE A 9 9.02 22.00 -13.57
N ALA A 10 7.99 22.42 -12.85
CA ALA A 10 8.10 23.08 -11.55
C ALA A 10 8.46 22.11 -10.42
N ARG A 11 9.66 21.52 -10.48
CA ARG A 11 10.16 20.45 -9.61
C ARG A 11 9.88 20.71 -8.13
N GLU A 12 10.25 21.89 -7.62
CA GLU A 12 10.08 22.22 -6.19
C GLU A 12 8.63 22.15 -5.73
N ARG A 13 7.67 22.57 -6.58
CA ARG A 13 6.24 22.48 -6.25
C ARG A 13 5.78 21.03 -6.17
N HIS A 14 6.30 20.16 -7.04
CA HIS A 14 5.99 18.74 -6.99
C HIS A 14 6.55 18.09 -5.73
N VAL A 15 7.77 18.45 -5.32
CA VAL A 15 8.38 17.94 -4.07
C VAL A 15 7.51 18.31 -2.88
N LEU A 16 7.17 19.60 -2.72
CA LEU A 16 6.32 20.08 -1.62
C LEU A 16 4.95 19.39 -1.59
N PHE A 17 4.34 19.18 -2.77
CA PHE A 17 3.07 18.47 -2.87
C PHE A 17 3.21 17.01 -2.41
N LEU A 18 4.25 16.30 -2.86
CA LEU A 18 4.45 14.89 -2.54
C LEU A 18 4.86 14.69 -1.08
N GLU A 19 5.65 15.58 -0.50
CA GLU A 19 5.98 15.59 0.94
C GLU A 19 4.71 15.72 1.79
N ALA A 20 3.82 16.67 1.44
CA ALA A 20 2.55 16.82 2.13
C ALA A 20 1.71 15.55 2.05
N MET A 21 1.58 14.97 0.84
CA MET A 21 0.81 13.75 0.61
C MET A 21 1.41 12.51 1.29
N ALA A 22 2.74 12.48 1.51
CA ALA A 22 3.41 11.39 2.22
C ALA A 22 3.24 11.46 3.75
N SER A 23 2.95 12.65 4.29
CA SER A 23 2.72 12.85 5.72
C SER A 23 1.25 12.69 6.09
N GLU A 24 0.38 13.52 5.51
CA GLU A 24 -1.06 13.55 5.82
C GLU A 24 -1.88 13.82 4.57
N LEU A 25 -2.89 12.97 4.33
CA LEU A 25 -3.83 13.18 3.24
C LEU A 25 -4.84 14.29 3.60
N PRO A 26 -5.12 15.24 2.69
CA PRO A 26 -6.20 16.21 2.86
C PRO A 26 -7.55 15.52 3.06
N ALA A 27 -8.45 16.15 3.82
CA ALA A 27 -9.78 15.60 4.15
C ALA A 27 -10.63 15.25 2.90
N ASP A 28 -10.40 15.94 1.79
CA ASP A 28 -11.08 15.66 0.51
C ASP A 28 -10.80 14.24 -0.03
N TYR A 29 -9.70 13.61 0.41
CA TYR A 29 -9.33 12.24 0.08
C TYR A 29 -9.98 11.20 1.01
N ALA A 30 -10.88 11.59 1.92
CA ALA A 30 -11.58 10.63 2.78
C ALA A 30 -12.32 9.53 1.99
N SER A 31 -12.83 9.85 0.80
CA SER A 31 -13.44 8.86 -0.11
C SER A 31 -12.44 7.81 -0.64
N GLN A 32 -11.14 8.12 -0.58
CA GLN A 32 -10.04 7.26 -1.02
C GLN A 32 -9.37 6.53 0.13
N GLU A 33 -10.02 6.45 1.30
CA GLU A 33 -9.44 5.81 2.49
C GLU A 33 -9.00 4.37 2.20
N VAL A 34 -9.78 3.58 1.47
CA VAL A 34 -9.41 2.21 1.07
C VAL A 34 -8.19 2.13 0.16
N ASN A 35 -7.79 3.24 -0.47
CA ASN A 35 -6.63 3.36 -1.36
C ASN A 35 -5.47 4.11 -0.69
N HIS A 36 -5.46 4.27 0.64
CA HIS A 36 -4.47 5.07 1.35
C HIS A 36 -3.03 4.61 1.07
N LEU A 37 -2.79 3.29 1.07
CA LEU A 37 -1.48 2.73 0.70
C LEU A 37 -1.10 3.02 -0.76
N THR A 38 -2.06 3.02 -1.68
CA THR A 38 -1.82 3.33 -3.09
C THR A 38 -1.44 4.80 -3.27
N LEU A 39 -2.12 5.71 -2.55
CA LEU A 39 -1.79 7.13 -2.56
C LEU A 39 -0.42 7.41 -1.94
N ALA A 40 -0.12 6.76 -0.81
CA ALA A 40 1.20 6.81 -0.21
C ALA A 40 2.28 6.28 -1.16
N TYR A 41 1.98 5.24 -1.94
CA TYR A 41 2.89 4.72 -2.96
C TYR A 41 3.20 5.78 -4.02
N PHE A 42 2.19 6.48 -4.53
CA PHE A 42 2.42 7.56 -5.50
C PHE A 42 3.26 8.70 -4.91
N ALA A 43 3.00 9.09 -3.66
CA ALA A 43 3.77 10.13 -2.99
C ALA A 43 5.25 9.73 -2.83
N VAL A 44 5.49 8.56 -2.24
CA VAL A 44 6.84 8.06 -1.94
C VAL A 44 7.63 7.74 -3.23
N ALA A 45 6.99 7.09 -4.21
CA ALA A 45 7.62 6.83 -5.51
C ALA A 45 7.93 8.12 -6.27
N GLY A 46 7.03 9.11 -6.20
CA GLY A 46 7.27 10.43 -6.76
C GLY A 46 8.50 11.12 -6.15
N LEU A 47 8.61 11.13 -4.82
CA LEU A 47 9.78 11.68 -4.13
C LEU A 47 11.06 10.93 -4.52
N SER A 48 11.00 9.61 -4.64
CA SER A 48 12.12 8.80 -5.12
C SER A 48 12.54 9.17 -6.54
N LEU A 49 11.59 9.35 -7.46
CA LEU A 49 11.85 9.78 -8.84
C LEU A 49 12.49 11.17 -8.90
N LEU A 50 12.08 12.07 -7.98
CA LEU A 50 12.64 13.41 -7.86
C LEU A 50 13.97 13.46 -7.09
N ARG A 51 14.44 12.32 -6.56
CA ARG A 51 15.62 12.19 -5.69
C ARG A 51 15.51 12.99 -4.38
N GLU A 52 14.30 13.11 -3.86
CA GLU A 52 13.99 13.83 -2.62
C GLU A 52 13.47 12.87 -1.54
N LEU A 53 13.81 11.59 -1.61
CA LEU A 53 13.37 10.60 -0.62
C LEU A 53 13.97 10.84 0.77
N ASP A 54 15.07 11.60 0.87
CA ASP A 54 15.70 11.96 2.14
C ASP A 54 14.95 13.07 2.90
N SER A 55 13.98 13.73 2.25
CA SER A 55 13.11 14.72 2.89
C SER A 55 12.11 14.11 3.89
N VAL A 56 11.82 12.81 3.77
CA VAL A 56 10.83 12.10 4.57
C VAL A 56 11.47 11.11 5.54
N ASN A 57 10.77 10.85 6.65
CA ASN A 57 11.22 9.86 7.63
C ASN A 57 10.90 8.42 7.14
N LYS A 58 11.89 7.80 6.49
CA LYS A 58 11.81 6.45 5.90
C LYS A 58 11.43 5.37 6.92
N ASP A 59 12.00 5.42 8.13
CA ASP A 59 11.73 4.44 9.18
C ASP A 59 10.29 4.56 9.71
N GLN A 60 9.80 5.80 9.85
CA GLN A 60 8.42 6.06 10.24
C GLN A 60 7.44 5.56 9.17
N ILE A 61 7.73 5.82 7.89
CA ILE A 61 6.93 5.31 6.77
C ILE A 61 6.93 3.78 6.80
N ALA A 62 8.09 3.14 6.89
CA ALA A 62 8.16 1.67 6.92
C ALA A 62 7.33 1.09 8.08
N LYS A 63 7.46 1.65 9.29
CA LYS A 63 6.67 1.25 10.45
C LYS A 63 5.18 1.44 10.23
N TRP A 64 4.78 2.55 9.61
CA TRP A 64 3.39 2.83 9.27
C TRP A 64 2.86 1.79 8.27
N ILE A 65 3.58 1.52 7.18
CA ILE A 65 3.19 0.51 6.17
C ILE A 65 3.04 -0.88 6.79
N LEU A 66 3.99 -1.31 7.62
CA LEU A 66 3.94 -2.61 8.30
C LEU A 66 2.71 -2.75 9.21
N SER A 67 2.19 -1.65 9.75
CA SER A 67 0.95 -1.68 10.55
C SER A 67 -0.30 -2.04 9.75
N PHE A 68 -0.22 -2.09 8.41
CA PHE A 68 -1.30 -2.56 7.54
C PHE A 68 -1.20 -4.04 7.18
N GLN A 69 -0.13 -4.72 7.57
CA GLN A 69 0.02 -6.14 7.27
C GLN A 69 -0.97 -6.97 8.10
N VAL A 70 -1.69 -7.85 7.43
CA VAL A 70 -2.61 -8.79 8.07
C VAL A 70 -1.90 -10.12 8.30
N HIS A 71 -1.92 -10.57 9.54
CA HIS A 71 -1.32 -11.84 9.93
C HIS A 71 -2.41 -12.86 10.32
N PRO A 72 -2.24 -14.15 9.99
CA PRO A 72 -3.07 -15.20 10.53
C PRO A 72 -2.88 -15.29 12.05
N LYS A 73 -3.94 -15.66 12.78
CA LYS A 73 -3.85 -15.84 14.24
C LYS A 73 -3.10 -17.13 14.58
N THR A 74 -3.17 -18.12 13.70
CA THR A 74 -2.46 -19.40 13.83
C THR A 74 -2.03 -19.91 12.45
N ASP A 75 -0.94 -20.69 12.37
CA ASP A 75 -0.44 -21.26 11.12
C ASP A 75 -1.49 -22.12 10.38
N ASN A 76 -2.42 -22.72 11.12
CA ASN A 76 -3.50 -23.55 10.55
C ASN A 76 -4.58 -22.73 9.81
N GLU A 77 -4.57 -21.41 9.92
CA GLU A 77 -5.54 -20.55 9.22
C GLU A 77 -5.17 -20.30 7.74
N LEU A 78 -4.02 -20.76 7.24
CA LEU A 78 -3.63 -20.51 5.83
C LEU A 78 -4.58 -21.15 4.80
N ASP A 79 -5.25 -22.25 5.17
CA ASP A 79 -6.19 -22.97 4.32
C ASP A 79 -7.65 -22.45 4.45
N ASN A 80 -7.87 -21.33 5.13
CA ASN A 80 -9.21 -20.75 5.28
C ASN A 80 -9.71 -19.97 4.04
N GLY A 81 -8.92 -19.97 2.95
CA GLY A 81 -9.23 -19.27 1.70
C GLY A 81 -9.02 -17.75 1.76
N GLN A 82 -8.51 -17.19 2.87
CA GLN A 82 -8.20 -15.77 2.98
C GLN A 82 -6.83 -15.44 2.38
N PHE A 83 -6.68 -14.17 2.00
CA PHE A 83 -5.40 -13.59 1.60
C PHE A 83 -4.80 -12.77 2.75
N TYR A 84 -3.56 -13.05 3.13
CA TYR A 84 -2.85 -12.38 4.23
C TYR A 84 -1.78 -11.45 3.66
N GLY A 85 -2.25 -10.31 3.16
CA GLY A 85 -1.42 -9.28 2.55
C GLY A 85 -1.45 -8.01 3.39
N PHE A 86 -1.70 -6.87 2.73
CA PHE A 86 -1.87 -5.58 3.37
C PHE A 86 -3.28 -5.05 3.15
N CYS A 87 -3.83 -4.45 4.19
CA CYS A 87 -5.08 -3.69 4.15
C CYS A 87 -4.84 -2.31 3.52
N GLY A 88 -5.78 -1.85 2.70
CA GLY A 88 -5.70 -0.50 2.12
C GLY A 88 -5.91 0.63 3.12
N SER A 89 -6.63 0.35 4.23
CA SER A 89 -6.90 1.29 5.34
C SER A 89 -6.80 0.61 6.71
N ARG A 90 -6.74 1.40 7.79
CA ARG A 90 -6.98 0.91 9.16
C ARG A 90 -8.44 0.51 9.38
N THR A 91 -9.40 1.17 8.72
CA THR A 91 -10.83 0.85 8.88
C THR A 91 -11.17 -0.54 8.37
N THR A 92 -10.47 -1.02 7.35
CA THR A 92 -10.64 -2.39 6.81
C THR A 92 -10.04 -3.48 7.71
N GLN A 93 -9.15 -3.14 8.65
CA GLN A 93 -8.58 -4.12 9.60
C GLN A 93 -9.58 -4.53 10.69
N PHE A 94 -10.61 -3.72 10.95
CA PHE A 94 -11.62 -3.98 11.96
C PHE A 94 -12.97 -4.23 11.26
N PRO A 95 -13.28 -5.47 10.84
CA PRO A 95 -14.58 -5.76 10.26
C PRO A 95 -15.66 -5.42 11.28
N SER A 96 -16.63 -4.61 10.85
CA SER A 96 -17.77 -4.24 11.71
C SER A 96 -18.43 -5.51 12.25
N THR A 97 -18.74 -5.52 13.55
CA THR A 97 -19.30 -6.66 14.30
C THR A 97 -20.59 -7.25 13.74
N ASN A 98 -21.19 -6.64 12.72
CA ASN A 98 -22.46 -7.02 12.11
C ASN A 98 -22.32 -7.73 10.75
N MET A 99 -21.12 -7.85 10.17
CA MET A 99 -20.92 -8.62 8.94
C MET A 99 -20.58 -10.08 9.29
N LYS A 100 -21.58 -10.96 9.16
CA LYS A 100 -21.46 -12.42 9.25
C LYS A 100 -20.68 -13.07 8.10
N ASP A 101 -19.92 -12.28 7.34
CA ASP A 101 -19.08 -12.80 6.28
C ASP A 101 -17.62 -12.82 6.75
N PRO A 102 -17.14 -13.94 7.33
CA PRO A 102 -15.76 -14.08 7.77
C PRO A 102 -14.77 -14.07 6.59
N CYS A 103 -15.21 -13.90 5.35
CA CYS A 103 -14.41 -14.18 4.18
C CYS A 103 -13.45 -13.07 3.74
N HIS A 104 -13.47 -11.86 4.31
CA HIS A 104 -12.51 -10.81 3.93
C HIS A 104 -11.89 -10.14 5.15
N ASN A 105 -10.63 -10.47 5.41
CA ASN A 105 -9.79 -9.82 6.43
C ASN A 105 -9.33 -8.39 6.03
N GLY A 106 -9.90 -7.82 4.96
CA GLY A 106 -9.59 -6.49 4.44
C GLY A 106 -8.32 -6.39 3.61
N SER A 107 -7.56 -7.48 3.45
CA SER A 107 -6.35 -7.48 2.61
C SER A 107 -6.71 -7.40 1.13
N HIS A 108 -5.98 -6.56 0.41
CA HIS A 108 -6.13 -6.40 -1.04
C HIS A 108 -4.81 -6.58 -1.75
N LEU A 109 -4.86 -7.18 -2.95
CA LEU A 109 -3.65 -7.45 -3.74
C LEU A 109 -2.97 -6.14 -4.19
N ALA A 110 -3.77 -5.15 -4.60
CA ALA A 110 -3.28 -3.82 -4.95
C ALA A 110 -2.57 -3.13 -3.78
N SER A 111 -3.20 -3.14 -2.60
CA SER A 111 -2.62 -2.59 -1.38
C SER A 111 -1.34 -3.31 -0.96
N THR A 112 -1.28 -4.62 -1.15
CA THR A 112 -0.08 -5.44 -0.90
C THR A 112 1.07 -5.05 -1.83
N TYR A 113 0.79 -4.88 -3.13
CA TYR A 113 1.77 -4.37 -4.07
C TYR A 113 2.30 -2.99 -3.64
N SER A 114 1.41 -2.05 -3.33
CA SER A 114 1.79 -0.70 -2.91
C SER A 114 2.63 -0.72 -1.63
N ALA A 115 2.26 -1.51 -0.63
CA ALA A 115 3.03 -1.67 0.60
C ALA A 115 4.45 -2.19 0.34
N LEU A 116 4.57 -3.29 -0.40
CA LEU A 116 5.87 -3.88 -0.71
C LEU A 116 6.74 -2.94 -1.55
N ALA A 117 6.14 -2.22 -2.50
CA ALA A 117 6.84 -1.22 -3.30
C ALA A 117 7.36 -0.06 -2.45
N ILE A 118 6.54 0.49 -1.54
CA ILE A 118 6.97 1.55 -0.62
C ILE A 118 8.11 1.06 0.26
N LEU A 119 7.96 -0.11 0.90
CA LEU A 119 8.99 -0.70 1.75
C LEU A 119 10.31 -0.85 0.99
N LYS A 120 10.26 -1.30 -0.27
CA LYS A 120 11.45 -1.40 -1.11
C LYS A 120 12.07 -0.04 -1.41
N ILE A 121 11.25 0.97 -1.73
CA ILE A 121 11.72 2.33 -2.06
C ILE A 121 12.40 2.99 -0.86
N VAL A 122 11.82 2.88 0.34
CA VAL A 122 12.38 3.48 1.57
C VAL A 122 13.60 2.74 2.11
N GLY A 123 13.98 1.60 1.50
CA GLY A 123 15.16 0.82 1.89
C GLY A 123 14.91 -0.18 3.01
N TYR A 124 13.66 -0.55 3.27
CA TYR A 124 13.33 -1.59 4.23
C TYR A 124 13.77 -2.97 3.74
N ASP A 125 14.33 -3.78 4.63
CA ASP A 125 14.73 -5.16 4.32
C ASP A 125 13.50 -6.09 4.31
N LEU A 126 13.06 -6.44 3.10
CA LEU A 126 11.91 -7.33 2.86
C LEU A 126 12.12 -8.76 3.38
N ALA A 127 13.35 -9.15 3.75
CA ALA A 127 13.59 -10.43 4.43
C ALA A 127 12.88 -10.52 5.79
N ASN A 128 12.54 -9.38 6.39
CA ASN A 128 11.81 -9.30 7.65
C ASN A 128 10.29 -9.45 7.51
N ILE A 129 9.76 -9.53 6.28
CA ILE A 129 8.35 -9.79 6.03
C ILE A 129 8.12 -11.29 5.99
N ASP A 130 6.99 -11.76 6.55
CA ASP A 130 6.55 -13.15 6.42
C ASP A 130 6.13 -13.48 4.97
N ASN A 131 7.13 -13.73 4.14
CA ASN A 131 6.97 -14.09 2.75
C ASN A 131 6.23 -15.43 2.58
N LYS A 132 6.32 -16.33 3.56
CA LYS A 132 5.70 -17.65 3.48
C LYS A 132 4.18 -17.51 3.56
N VAL A 133 3.69 -16.76 4.54
CA VAL A 133 2.25 -16.48 4.69
C VAL A 133 1.71 -15.72 3.49
N LEU A 134 2.42 -14.69 3.03
CA LEU A 134 1.97 -13.85 1.91
C LEU A 134 1.86 -14.66 0.62
N LEU A 135 2.88 -15.47 0.28
CA LEU A 135 2.87 -16.31 -0.91
C LEU A 135 1.86 -17.46 -0.84
N SER A 136 1.72 -18.09 0.33
CA SER A 136 0.80 -19.22 0.50
C SER A 136 -0.64 -18.76 0.35
N SER A 137 -0.98 -17.64 0.98
CA SER A 137 -2.34 -17.07 0.92
C SER A 137 -2.65 -16.40 -0.41
N MET A 138 -1.66 -15.91 -1.16
CA MET A 138 -1.87 -15.36 -2.51
C MET A 138 -2.42 -16.40 -3.50
N ARG A 139 -2.17 -17.70 -3.28
CA ARG A 139 -2.76 -18.78 -4.08
C ARG A 139 -4.28 -18.82 -3.96
N ASN A 140 -4.83 -18.39 -2.82
CA ASN A 140 -6.28 -18.33 -2.59
C ASN A 140 -6.96 -17.28 -3.48
N LEU A 141 -6.20 -16.32 -4.02
CA LEU A 141 -6.72 -15.33 -4.97
C LEU A 141 -6.76 -15.85 -6.41
N GLN A 142 -6.06 -16.95 -6.73
CA GLN A 142 -5.99 -17.45 -8.10
C GLN A 142 -7.28 -18.18 -8.49
N GLN A 143 -7.91 -17.72 -9.56
CA GLN A 143 -9.12 -18.29 -10.14
C GLN A 143 -8.79 -19.46 -11.08
N PRO A 144 -9.77 -20.34 -11.40
CA PRO A 144 -9.56 -21.47 -12.31
C PRO A 144 -9.09 -21.10 -13.72
N ASP A 145 -9.35 -19.87 -14.18
CA ASP A 145 -8.88 -19.33 -15.46
C ASP A 145 -7.45 -18.77 -15.40
N GLY A 146 -6.80 -18.87 -14.24
CA GLY A 146 -5.45 -18.40 -13.98
C GLY A 146 -5.34 -16.92 -13.60
N ARG A 147 -6.44 -16.16 -13.61
CA ARG A 147 -6.46 -14.76 -13.17
C ARG A 147 -6.44 -14.68 -11.64
N TYR A 148 -6.14 -13.50 -11.12
CA TYR A 148 -6.19 -13.24 -9.68
C TYR A 148 -7.38 -12.35 -9.37
N ALA A 149 -8.08 -12.64 -8.28
CA ALA A 149 -9.04 -11.73 -7.68
C ALA A 149 -8.29 -10.53 -7.07
N PHE A 150 -8.82 -9.32 -7.29
CA PHE A 150 -8.23 -8.03 -6.88
C PHE A 150 -9.07 -7.36 -5.80
#